data_AF-A0A1F9CQX5-F1
#
_entry.id   AF-A0A1F9CQX5-F1
#
_cell.length_a   1.000
_cell.length_b   1.000
_cell.length_c   1.000
_cell.angle_alpha   90.00
_cell.angle_beta   90.00
_cell.angle_gamma   90.00
#
_symmetry.space_group_name_H-M   'P 1'
#
loop_
_entity.id
_entity.type
_entity.pdbx_description
1 polymer ?
#
loop_
_entity_poly.entity_id
_entity_poly.type
_entity_poly.pdbx_seq_one_letter_code
_entity_poly.pdbx_strand_id
1 'polypeptide(L)' 'MSELWNVCILLRPGTDVPDVRALFDARGVTLLTTRTAEDGRLEMLIVVMSTVMERIADALPAGATWRVVGVRGNLS' A
#
# COMPACT_ATOMS: atom_id res chain seq x y z
N MET A 1 -14.20 -15.53 -4.18
CA MET A 1 -14.27 -14.19 -4.80
C MET A 1 -13.16 -13.35 -4.21
N SER A 2 -12.37 -12.68 -5.05
CA SER A 2 -11.32 -11.77 -4.58
C SER A 2 -11.88 -10.35 -4.60
N GLU A 3 -11.69 -9.61 -3.52
CA GLU A 3 -12.14 -8.22 -3.42
C GLU A 3 -10.96 -7.28 -3.67
N LEU A 4 -11.20 -6.13 -4.28
CA LEU A 4 -10.22 -5.07 -4.45
C LEU A 4 -10.42 -4.00 -3.38
N TRP A 5 -9.34 -3.64 -2.70
CA TRP A 5 -9.33 -2.71 -1.58
C TRP A 5 -8.43 -1.53 -1.88
N ASN A 6 -8.88 -0.32 -1.58
CA ASN A 6 -8.04 0.86 -1.53
C ASN A 6 -7.37 0.90 -0.16
N VAL A 7 -6.04 0.92 -0.14
CA VAL A 7 -5.24 0.95 1.08
C VAL A 7 -4.31 2.17 1.03
N CYS A 8 -4.26 2.88 2.14
CA CYS A 8 -3.33 3.98 2.35
C CYS A 8 -2.18 3.50 3.25
N ILE A 9 -0.94 3.73 2.82
CA ILE A 9 0.28 3.41 3.55
C ILE A 9 0.97 4.71 3.92
N LEU A 10 1.44 4.83 5.15
CA LEU A 10 2.19 5.95 5.71
C LEU A 10 3.58 5.47 6.11
N LEU A 11 4.60 6.03 5.47
CA LEU A 11 6.01 5.78 5.78
C LEU A 11 6.60 6.93 6.60
N ARG A 12 7.62 6.64 7.40
CA ARG A 12 8.30 7.64 8.21
C ARG A 12 9.14 8.58 7.33
N PRO A 13 9.43 9.81 7.80
CA PRO A 13 10.34 10.70 7.09
C PRO A 13 11.72 10.07 6.96
N GLY A 14 12.33 10.18 5.78
CA GLY A 14 13.63 9.58 5.51
C GLY A 14 13.62 8.05 5.45
N THR A 15 12.45 7.40 5.47
CA THR A 15 12.35 6.03 4.98
C THR A 15 12.84 6.06 3.54
N ASP A 16 14.03 5.50 3.33
CA ASP A 16 14.51 5.26 1.99
C ASP A 16 13.44 4.40 1.31
N VAL A 17 13.08 4.76 0.09
CA VAL A 17 12.07 4.05 -0.70
C VAL A 17 12.79 3.21 -1.77
N PRO A 18 13.75 2.33 -1.43
CA PRO A 18 14.18 1.36 -2.41
C PRO A 18 13.00 0.40 -2.58
N ASP A 19 12.59 0.20 -3.83
CA ASP A 19 11.74 -0.93 -4.21
C ASP A 19 10.33 -0.98 -3.58
N VAL A 20 9.70 0.17 -3.31
CA VAL A 20 8.21 0.21 -3.24
C VAL A 20 7.60 -0.38 -4.52
N ARG A 21 8.30 -0.24 -5.65
CA ARG A 21 7.97 -0.94 -6.89
C ARG A 21 8.06 -2.47 -6.77
N ALA A 22 9.01 -3.03 -6.03
CA ALA A 22 9.09 -4.48 -5.78
C ALA A 22 7.99 -4.98 -4.84
N LEU A 23 7.59 -4.17 -3.84
CA LEU A 23 6.39 -4.39 -3.03
C LEU A 23 5.12 -4.46 -3.90
N PHE A 24 5.07 -3.67 -4.98
CA PHE A 24 3.95 -3.61 -5.92
C PHE A 24 4.08 -4.52 -7.16
N ASP A 25 5.26 -5.05 -7.44
CA ASP A 25 5.46 -6.10 -8.44
C ASP A 25 4.89 -7.45 -7.98
N ALA A 26 4.44 -7.54 -6.72
CA ALA A 26 3.57 -8.61 -6.27
C ALA A 26 2.24 -8.56 -7.07
N ARG A 27 1.97 -9.60 -7.87
CA ARG A 27 0.71 -9.75 -8.60
C ARG A 27 -0.48 -9.47 -7.67
N GLY A 28 -1.25 -8.43 -7.97
CA GLY A 28 -2.43 -8.05 -7.20
C GLY A 28 -2.31 -6.77 -6.38
N VAL A 29 -1.21 -6.01 -6.52
CA VAL A 29 -1.09 -4.65 -6.00
C VAL A 29 -0.89 -3.66 -7.13
N THR A 30 -1.51 -2.48 -7.05
CA THR A 30 -1.32 -1.39 -8.00
C THR A 30 -1.20 -0.08 -7.24
N LEU A 31 -0.11 0.63 -7.45
CA LEU A 31 0.07 1.98 -6.93
C LEU A 31 -0.79 2.97 -7.72
N LEU A 32 -1.62 3.73 -7.00
CA LEU A 32 -2.43 4.79 -7.59
C LEU A 32 -1.73 6.15 -7.52
N THR A 33 -1.21 6.50 -6.34
CA THR A 33 -0.54 7.78 -6.12
C THR A 33 0.40 7.74 -4.91
N THR A 34 1.39 8.63 -4.92
CA THR A 34 2.31 8.90 -3.83
C THR A 34 2.31 10.39 -3.53
N ARG A 35 2.23 10.77 -2.25
CA ARG A 35 2.29 12.15 -1.78
C ARG A 35 3.21 12.23 -0.58
N THR A 36 4.09 13.22 -0.55
CA THR A 36 4.82 13.57 0.68
C THR A 36 3.95 14.54 1.49
N ALA A 37 3.62 14.17 2.73
CA ALA A 37 2.93 15.03 3.68
C ALA A 37 3.85 16.14 4.19
N GLU A 38 3.28 17.22 4.75
CA GLU A 38 4.03 18.38 5.24
C GLU A 38 5.04 18.03 6.35
N ASP A 39 4.76 16.98 7.13
CA ASP A 39 5.64 16.47 8.18
C ASP A 39 6.76 15.54 7.65
N GLY A 40 6.90 15.44 6.33
CA GLY A 40 7.91 14.64 5.66
C GLY A 40 7.56 13.15 5.54
N ARG A 41 6.41 12.70 6.03
CA ARG A 41 5.94 11.31 5.82
C ARG A 41 5.55 11.09 4.36
N LEU A 42 5.79 9.88 3.85
CA LEU A 42 5.28 9.49 2.54
C LEU A 42 3.93 8.78 2.69
N GLU A 43 2.90 9.31 2.05
CA GLU A 43 1.59 8.69 1.89
C GLU A 43 1.50 8.02 0.52
N MET A 44 1.07 6.77 0.50
CA MET A 44 0.84 6.02 -0.74
C MET A 44 -0.57 5.48 -0.75
N LEU A 45 -1.26 5.63 -1.88
CA LEU A 45 -2.57 5.00 -2.11
C LEU A 45 -2.40 3.87 -3.12
N ILE A 46 -2.81 2.67 -2.72
CA ILE A 46 -2.70 1.47 -3.53
C ILE A 46 -4.06 0.80 -3.66
N VAL A 47 -4.23 0.02 -4.71
CA VAL A 47 -5.29 -0.99 -4.82
C VAL A 47 -4.65 -2.36 -4.58
N VAL A 48 -5.23 -3.16 -3.69
CA VAL A 48 -4.75 -4.50 -3.38
C VAL A 48 -5.90 -5.51 -3.39
N MET A 49 -5.64 -6.71 -3.91
CA MET A 49 -6.55 -7.84 -3.77
C MET A 49 -6.58 -8.36 -2.33
N SER A 50 -7.75 -8.76 -1.82
CA SER A 50 -7.90 -9.30 -0.46
C SER A 50 -6.91 -10.43 -0.13
N THR A 51 -6.62 -11.28 -1.11
CA THR A 51 -5.67 -12.40 -1.01
C THR A 51 -4.20 -12.00 -0.89
N VAL A 52 -3.87 -10.72 -1.16
CA VAL A 52 -2.50 -10.18 -1.10
C VAL A 52 -2.34 -9.21 0.08
N MET A 53 -3.44 -8.86 0.76
CA MET A 53 -3.44 -7.85 1.82
C MET A 53 -2.57 -8.24 3.02
N GLU A 54 -2.60 -9.52 3.43
CA GLU A 54 -1.77 -10.04 4.52
C GLU A 54 -0.27 -9.88 4.22
N ARG A 55 0.13 -10.11 2.96
CA ARG A 55 1.53 -10.02 2.52
C ARG A 55 2.04 -8.58 2.51
N ILE A 56 1.16 -7.59 2.36
CA ILE A 56 1.56 -6.18 2.45
C ILE A 56 1.99 -5.85 3.88
N ALA A 57 1.23 -6.29 4.88
CA ALA A 57 1.55 -6.00 6.27
C ALA A 57 2.96 -6.50 6.66
N ASP A 58 3.33 -7.70 6.21
CA ASP A 58 4.64 -8.30 6.47
C ASP A 58 5.79 -7.62 5.72
N ALA A 59 5.50 -7.03 4.57
CA ALA A 59 6.51 -6.43 3.70
C ALA A 59 6.71 -4.93 3.94
N LEU A 60 5.91 -4.31 4.82
CA LEU A 60 6.07 -2.91 5.18
C LEU A 60 7.32 -2.70 6.05
N PRO A 61 8.08 -1.62 5.81
CA PRO A 61 9.25 -1.32 6.62
C PRO A 61 8.86 -1.02 8.08
N ALA A 62 9.77 -1.29 9.00
CA ALA A 62 9.52 -1.11 10.43
C ALA A 62 9.07 0.32 10.75
N GLY A 63 7.89 0.43 11.39
CA GLY A 63 7.31 1.71 11.78
C GLY A 63 6.49 2.41 10.69
N ALA A 64 6.29 1.79 9.53
CA ALA A 64 5.21 2.14 8.62
C ALA A 64 3.85 1.77 9.23
N THR A 65 2.82 2.53 8.87
CA THR A 65 1.43 2.21 9.22
C THR A 65 0.60 2.12 7.95
N TRP A 66 -0.49 1.36 8.00
CA TRP A 66 -1.40 1.24 6.87
C TRP A 66 -2.85 1.19 7.35
N ARG A 67 -3.77 1.59 6.47
CA ARG A 67 -5.21 1.52 6.72
C ARG A 67 -5.98 1.29 5.43
N VAL A 68 -7.08 0.57 5.53
CA VAL A 68 -8.09 0.51 4.48
C VAL A 68 -8.80 1.85 4.39
N VAL A 69 -8.93 2.39 3.18
CA VAL A 69 -9.68 3.62 2.90
C VAL A 69 -10.93 3.39 2.07
N GLY A 70 -11.14 2.18 1.54
CA GLY A 70 -12.41 1.77 0.94
C GLY A 70 -12.33 0.43 0.21
N VAL A 71 -13.50 -0.13 -0.12
CA VAL A 71 -13.64 -1.31 -1.00
C VAL A 71 -13.97 -0.81 -2.41
N ARG A 72 -13.24 -1.30 -3.42
CA ARG A 72 -13.43 -0.93 -4.82
C ARG A 72 -14.44 -1.85 -5.53
N GLY A 73 -14.54 -3.12 -5.10
CA GLY A 73 -15.51 -4.09 -5.62
C GLY A 73 -14.96 -5.51 -5.70
N ASN A 74 -15.76 -6.42 -6.23
CA ASN A 74 -15.42 -7.84 -6.35
C ASN A 74 -14.94 -8.15 -7.76
N LEU A 75 -13.86 -8.93 -7.85
CA LEU A 75 -13.49 -9.62 -9.08
C LEU A 75 -14.27 -10.94 -9.11
N SER A 76 -15.28 -10.98 -9.98
CA SER A 76 -16.07 -12.17 -10.34
C SER A 76 -15.29 -13.13 -11.23
#